data_AF-J8E6K6-F1
#
_entry.id   AF-J8E6K6-F1
#
_cell.length_a   1.000
_cell.length_b   1.000
_cell.length_c   1.000
_cell.angle_alpha   90.00
_cell.angle_beta   90.00
_cell.angle_gamma   90.00
#
_symmetry.space_group_name_H-M   'P 1'
#
loop_
_entity.id
_entity.type
_entity.pdbx_description
1 polymer ?
#
loop_
_entity_poly.entity_id
_entity_poly.type
_entity_poly.pdbx_seq_one_letter_code
_entity_poly.pdbx_strand_id
1 'polypeptide(L)'
;MKKGILESWKIIIIMVLITGIALSSFSFKANAQEFKGNFTKEETQVLEKVASLEKVATEVNPSEALNFKNLFTKGLENGDISVSVSKERLDLENIKVLKVPAKGKTFTTVTVPIIGENYNFFSNITVVYDSNNNIENHQETLITKSVNNTFEFTSYADGEKVRHEVSNVEYVSNEQLKKELKDLENTSDNLIQRGTGKIVGCLASILGIGSAVGYLIVGACMGSCPAAPPICAACVAGFASLGGASMAAVVKCFSL
;
A
#
# COMPACT_ATOMS: atom_id res chain seq x y z
N MET A 1 43.51 59.85 -18.60
CA MET A 1 43.25 58.78 -17.60
C MET A 1 41.77 58.70 -17.17
N LYS A 2 40.81 58.74 -18.12
CA LYS A 2 39.35 58.76 -17.80
C LYS A 2 38.50 57.98 -18.81
N LYS A 3 39.05 56.95 -19.45
CA LYS A 3 38.31 56.08 -20.39
C LYS A 3 38.24 54.60 -19.99
N GLY A 4 39.01 54.15 -18.99
CA GLY A 4 39.04 52.74 -18.57
C GLY A 4 38.07 52.35 -17.44
N ILE A 5 37.45 53.31 -16.75
CA ILE A 5 36.58 53.03 -15.58
C ILE A 5 35.11 52.86 -16.00
N LEU A 6 34.71 53.42 -17.15
CA LEU A 6 33.32 53.37 -17.62
C LEU A 6 32.95 52.04 -18.32
N GLU A 7 33.94 51.26 -18.77
CA GLU A 7 33.71 49.93 -19.36
C GLU A 7 33.61 48.81 -18.32
N SER A 8 34.34 48.90 -17.20
CA SER A 8 34.25 47.89 -16.14
C SER A 8 32.89 47.88 -15.44
N TRP A 9 32.18 49.02 -15.37
CA TRP A 9 30.83 49.06 -14.79
C TRP A 9 29.77 48.46 -15.71
N LYS A 10 29.95 48.53 -17.03
CA LYS A 10 29.04 47.86 -17.98
C LYS A 10 29.17 46.34 -17.91
N ILE A 11 30.38 45.82 -17.69
CA ILE A 11 30.63 44.38 -17.57
C ILE A 11 30.13 43.84 -16.21
N ILE A 12 30.26 44.61 -15.12
CA ILE A 12 29.75 44.19 -13.80
C ILE A 12 28.22 44.23 -13.75
N ILE A 13 27.56 45.22 -14.38
CA ILE A 13 26.09 45.26 -14.46
C ILE A 13 25.55 44.13 -15.36
N ILE A 14 26.27 43.76 -16.44
CA ILE A 14 25.89 42.63 -17.29
C ILE A 14 26.11 41.28 -16.60
N MET A 15 27.14 41.13 -15.75
CA MET A 15 27.33 39.90 -14.96
C MET A 15 26.35 39.73 -13.79
N VAL A 16 25.81 40.82 -13.23
CA VAL A 16 24.75 40.76 -12.20
C VAL A 16 23.36 40.56 -12.84
N LEU A 17 23.17 40.93 -14.11
CA LEU A 17 21.92 40.67 -14.84
C LEU A 17 21.83 39.25 -15.43
N ILE A 18 22.93 38.51 -15.54
CA ILE A 18 22.93 37.11 -16.02
C ILE A 18 22.79 36.09 -14.87
N THR A 19 22.96 36.51 -13.61
CA THR A 19 22.75 35.67 -12.42
C THR A 19 21.35 35.81 -11.79
N GLY A 20 20.43 36.47 -12.49
CA GLY A 20 19.07 36.78 -12.01
C GLY A 20 17.93 36.06 -12.73
N ILE A 21 18.17 34.95 -13.41
CA ILE A 21 17.11 34.16 -14.07
C ILE A 21 17.09 32.74 -13.50
N ALA A 22 15.99 32.47 -12.82
CA ALA A 22 15.47 31.17 -12.45
C ALA A 22 16.27 30.38 -11.38
N LEU A 23 16.21 30.87 -10.14
CA LEU A 23 15.56 30.04 -9.13
C LEU A 23 14.07 29.94 -9.52
N SER A 24 13.77 29.30 -10.66
CA SER A 24 12.55 28.54 -10.72
C SER A 24 12.78 27.57 -9.61
N SER A 25 12.07 27.78 -8.51
CA SER A 25 11.64 26.68 -7.70
C SER A 25 11.46 25.53 -8.68
N PHE A 26 12.33 24.52 -8.62
CA PHE A 26 11.84 23.18 -8.85
C PHE A 26 10.85 22.96 -7.69
N SER A 27 9.74 23.69 -7.71
CA SER A 27 8.45 23.06 -7.66
C SER A 27 8.62 21.96 -8.68
N PHE A 28 9.03 20.79 -8.19
CA PHE A 28 8.35 19.59 -8.61
C PHE A 28 6.90 20.04 -8.70
N LYS A 29 6.43 20.31 -9.93
CA LYS A 29 5.04 20.05 -10.20
C LYS A 29 4.96 18.60 -9.79
N ALA A 30 4.54 18.38 -8.54
CA ALA A 30 3.86 17.17 -8.18
C ALA A 30 2.76 17.16 -9.23
N ASN A 31 3.03 16.44 -10.32
CA ASN A 31 2.05 16.16 -11.33
C ASN A 31 1.17 15.18 -10.57
N ALA A 32 0.29 15.73 -9.73
CA ALA A 32 -0.92 15.04 -9.34
C ALA A 32 -1.66 14.92 -10.66
N GLN A 33 -1.26 13.92 -11.46
CA GLN A 33 -2.03 13.51 -12.60
C GLN A 33 -3.36 13.11 -11.99
N GLU A 34 -4.35 13.96 -12.25
CA GLU A 34 -5.72 13.76 -11.83
C GLU A 34 -6.11 12.34 -12.22
N PHE A 35 -6.32 11.49 -11.21
CA PHE A 35 -6.70 10.10 -11.42
C PHE A 35 -8.09 10.11 -12.07
N LYS A 36 -8.14 9.89 -13.39
CA LYS A 36 -9.38 9.91 -14.19
C LYS A 36 -10.22 8.63 -14.07
N GLY A 37 -10.18 7.95 -12.92
CA GLY A 37 -10.93 6.72 -12.70
C GLY A 37 -11.84 6.86 -11.50
N ASN A 38 -13.15 6.91 -11.70
CA ASN A 38 -14.03 6.38 -10.66
C ASN A 38 -13.78 4.87 -10.59
N PHE A 39 -13.55 4.33 -9.39
CA PHE A 39 -13.51 2.88 -9.20
C PHE A 39 -14.80 2.26 -9.77
N THR A 40 -14.67 1.12 -10.42
CA THR A 40 -15.79 0.28 -10.82
C THR A 40 -16.54 -0.22 -9.57
N LYS A 41 -17.73 -0.80 -9.78
CA LYS A 41 -18.54 -1.35 -8.68
C LYS A 41 -17.78 -2.49 -7.99
N GLU A 42 -17.10 -3.32 -8.78
CA GLU A 42 -16.32 -4.46 -8.34
C GLU A 42 -15.10 -4.01 -7.52
N GLU A 43 -14.40 -2.98 -7.96
CA GLU A 43 -13.27 -2.38 -7.24
C GLU A 43 -13.71 -1.74 -5.92
N THR A 44 -14.84 -1.05 -5.94
CA THR A 44 -15.45 -0.48 -4.74
C THR A 44 -15.78 -1.59 -3.75
N GLN A 45 -16.38 -2.70 -4.17
CA GLN A 45 -16.67 -3.85 -3.29
C GLN A 45 -15.41 -4.46 -2.65
N VAL A 46 -14.27 -4.46 -3.34
CA VAL A 46 -12.99 -4.90 -2.76
C VAL A 46 -12.57 -3.97 -1.63
N LEU A 47 -12.62 -2.65 -1.86
CA LEU A 47 -12.31 -1.64 -0.84
C LEU A 47 -13.26 -1.72 0.37
N GLU A 48 -14.56 -1.93 0.13
CA GLU A 48 -15.54 -2.13 1.19
C GLU A 48 -15.24 -3.37 2.04
N LYS A 49 -14.88 -4.49 1.40
CA LYS A 49 -14.45 -5.70 2.10
C LYS A 49 -13.20 -5.46 2.93
N VAL A 50 -12.21 -4.76 2.37
CA VAL A 50 -10.95 -4.44 3.06
C VAL A 50 -11.23 -3.73 4.37
N ALA A 51 -11.95 -2.62 4.30
CA ALA A 51 -12.24 -1.82 5.48
C ALA A 51 -13.17 -2.51 6.48
N SER A 52 -14.12 -3.33 5.98
CA SER A 52 -15.01 -4.09 6.87
C SER A 52 -14.23 -5.09 7.72
N LEU A 53 -13.24 -5.77 7.14
CA LEU A 53 -12.40 -6.75 7.83
C LEU A 53 -11.42 -6.07 8.77
N GLU A 54 -10.83 -4.94 8.37
CA GLU A 54 -9.95 -4.17 9.23
C GLU A 54 -10.65 -3.71 10.52
N LYS A 55 -11.90 -3.24 10.43
CA LYS A 55 -12.69 -2.79 11.59
C LYS A 55 -12.90 -3.89 12.64
N VAL A 56 -12.94 -5.14 12.20
CA VAL A 56 -13.22 -6.30 13.07
C VAL A 56 -11.98 -7.15 13.34
N ALA A 57 -10.87 -6.87 12.64
CA ALA A 57 -9.61 -7.54 12.87
C ALA A 57 -8.98 -7.03 14.17
N THR A 58 -8.46 -7.95 14.97
CA THR A 58 -7.83 -7.59 16.25
C THR A 58 -6.42 -8.14 16.30
N GLU A 59 -5.45 -7.30 16.68
CA GLU A 59 -4.11 -7.78 17.02
C GLU A 59 -4.19 -8.79 18.17
N VAL A 60 -3.45 -9.89 18.05
CA VAL A 60 -3.32 -10.87 19.14
C VAL A 60 -2.36 -10.35 20.21
N ASN A 61 -2.40 -10.96 21.39
CA ASN A 61 -1.45 -10.60 22.45
C ASN A 61 0.00 -11.01 22.06
N PRO A 62 1.03 -10.42 22.69
CA PRO A 62 2.43 -10.68 22.31
C PRO A 62 2.87 -12.15 22.39
N SER A 63 2.37 -12.92 23.35
CA SER A 63 2.70 -14.35 23.48
C SER A 63 2.10 -15.16 22.34
N GLU A 64 0.87 -14.85 21.95
CA GLU A 64 0.19 -15.48 20.82
C GLU A 64 0.88 -15.09 19.50
N ALA A 65 1.26 -13.82 19.34
CA ALA A 65 2.02 -13.37 18.18
C ALA A 65 3.36 -14.12 18.03
N LEU A 66 4.08 -14.34 19.13
CA LEU A 66 5.33 -15.10 19.13
C LEU A 66 5.10 -16.57 18.73
N ASN A 67 4.02 -17.20 19.20
CA ASN A 67 3.67 -18.56 18.81
C ASN A 67 3.43 -18.65 17.30
N PHE A 68 2.67 -17.70 16.73
CA PHE A 68 2.40 -17.67 15.29
C PHE A 68 3.63 -17.30 14.46
N LYS A 69 4.54 -16.45 14.95
CA LYS A 69 5.87 -16.25 14.33
C LYS A 69 6.63 -17.58 14.25
N ASN A 70 6.66 -18.36 15.33
CA ASN A 70 7.33 -19.67 15.34
C ASN A 70 6.65 -20.68 14.40
N LEU A 71 5.31 -20.70 14.33
CA LEU A 71 4.58 -21.55 13.39
C LEU A 71 4.90 -21.19 11.94
N PHE A 72 4.91 -19.90 11.62
CA PHE A 72 5.27 -19.41 10.28
C PHE A 72 6.70 -19.81 9.90
N THR A 73 7.69 -19.59 10.78
CA THR A 73 9.08 -19.97 10.51
C THR A 73 9.22 -21.48 10.29
N LYS A 74 8.56 -22.30 11.12
CA LYS A 74 8.55 -23.77 10.94
C LYS A 74 7.90 -24.19 9.62
N GLY A 75 6.79 -23.56 9.23
CA GLY A 75 6.13 -23.85 7.96
C GLY A 75 7.02 -23.50 6.77
N LEU A 76 7.81 -22.42 6.83
CA LEU A 76 8.82 -22.10 5.82
C LEU A 76 9.98 -23.11 5.78
N GLU A 77 10.42 -23.62 6.93
CA GLU A 77 11.50 -24.60 7.04
C GLU A 77 11.08 -25.98 6.50
N ASN A 78 9.86 -26.41 6.82
CA ASN A 78 9.31 -27.71 6.43
C ASN A 78 8.78 -27.74 5.00
N GLY A 79 8.56 -26.57 4.37
CA GLY A 79 8.02 -26.46 3.01
C GLY A 79 6.50 -26.38 2.94
N ASP A 80 5.81 -26.28 4.09
CA ASP A 80 4.36 -26.07 4.16
C ASP A 80 3.97 -24.67 3.66
N ILE A 81 4.88 -23.70 3.81
CA ILE A 81 4.74 -22.33 3.29
C ILE A 81 5.81 -22.13 2.22
N SER A 82 5.38 -21.87 0.99
CA SER A 82 6.24 -21.58 -0.14
C SER A 82 6.19 -20.10 -0.51
N VAL A 83 7.35 -19.50 -0.72
CA VAL A 83 7.51 -18.11 -1.18
C VAL A 83 8.35 -18.09 -2.45
N SER A 84 8.04 -17.18 -3.37
CA SER A 84 8.80 -16.99 -4.61
C SER A 84 10.04 -16.13 -4.40
N VAL A 85 10.06 -15.28 -3.37
CA VAL A 85 11.24 -14.50 -2.98
C VAL A 85 12.22 -15.28 -2.10
N SER A 86 13.47 -14.83 -2.07
CA SER A 86 14.48 -15.34 -1.13
C SER A 86 14.01 -15.13 0.32
N LYS A 87 14.24 -16.11 1.20
CA LYS A 87 13.80 -16.04 2.62
C LYS A 87 14.38 -14.84 3.37
N GLU A 88 15.55 -14.36 2.97
CA GLU A 88 16.22 -13.17 3.51
C GLU A 88 15.49 -11.86 3.18
N ARG A 89 14.52 -11.91 2.25
CA ARG A 89 13.63 -10.78 1.92
C ARG A 89 12.41 -10.71 2.83
N LEU A 90 12.19 -11.70 3.70
CA LEU A 90 11.08 -11.70 4.65
C LEU A 90 11.48 -10.94 5.91
N ASP A 91 10.74 -9.88 6.24
CA ASP A 91 10.94 -9.12 7.46
C ASP A 91 10.28 -9.80 8.66
N LEU A 92 10.99 -10.79 9.21
CA LEU A 92 10.52 -11.57 10.35
C LEU A 92 10.44 -10.75 11.65
N GLU A 93 11.00 -9.55 11.68
CA GLU A 93 10.95 -8.66 12.86
C GLU A 93 9.67 -7.82 12.88
N ASN A 94 9.12 -7.49 11.71
CA ASN A 94 7.89 -6.70 11.58
C ASN A 94 6.66 -7.54 11.19
N ILE A 95 6.57 -8.77 11.72
CA ILE A 95 5.40 -9.64 11.52
C ILE A 95 4.18 -9.05 12.22
N LYS A 96 3.04 -9.15 11.54
CA LYS A 96 1.73 -8.79 12.09
C LYS A 96 0.83 -10.01 12.17
N VAL A 97 0.21 -10.19 13.33
CA VAL A 97 -0.69 -11.31 13.59
C VAL A 97 -2.05 -10.77 14.01
N LEU A 98 -3.06 -11.04 13.19
CA LEU A 98 -4.42 -10.57 13.40
C LEU A 98 -5.38 -11.75 13.53
N LYS A 99 -6.39 -11.62 14.39
CA LYS A 99 -7.61 -12.44 14.34
C LYS A 99 -8.62 -11.76 13.44
N VAL A 100 -9.09 -12.47 12.43
CA VAL A 100 -10.00 -11.96 11.41
C VAL A 100 -11.29 -12.78 11.45
N PRO A 101 -12.41 -12.23 11.94
CA PRO A 101 -13.70 -12.91 11.87
C PRO A 101 -14.24 -12.84 10.43
N ALA A 102 -14.52 -14.01 9.84
CA ALA A 102 -15.09 -14.12 8.50
C ALA A 102 -16.06 -15.31 8.42
N LYS A 103 -17.30 -15.04 7.96
CA LYS A 103 -18.36 -16.05 7.72
C LYS A 103 -18.61 -17.00 8.90
N GLY A 104 -18.64 -16.48 10.13
CA GLY A 104 -18.94 -17.26 11.35
C GLY A 104 -17.77 -18.08 11.89
N LYS A 105 -16.58 -17.98 11.28
CA LYS A 105 -15.31 -18.49 11.81
C LYS A 105 -14.39 -17.33 12.16
N THR A 106 -13.42 -17.58 13.04
CA THR A 106 -12.31 -16.67 13.28
C THR A 106 -11.05 -17.33 12.77
N PHE A 107 -10.36 -16.64 11.85
CA PHE A 107 -9.07 -17.06 11.33
C PHE A 107 -7.96 -16.26 12.01
N THR A 108 -6.78 -16.85 12.12
CA THR A 108 -5.57 -16.09 12.49
C THR A 108 -4.73 -15.88 11.25
N THR A 109 -4.42 -14.64 10.92
CA THR A 109 -3.58 -14.29 9.78
C THR A 109 -2.20 -13.84 10.25
N VAL A 110 -1.15 -14.39 9.65
CA VAL A 110 0.24 -13.96 9.86
C VAL A 110 0.73 -13.28 8.59
N THR A 111 0.95 -11.98 8.65
CA THR A 111 1.46 -11.17 7.54
C THR A 111 2.92 -10.83 7.79
N VAL A 112 3.77 -11.15 6.82
CA VAL A 112 5.20 -10.86 6.84
C VAL A 112 5.55 -9.95 5.68
N PRO A 113 6.07 -8.73 5.94
CA PRO A 113 6.50 -7.81 4.88
C PRO A 113 7.63 -8.40 4.05
N ILE A 114 7.67 -8.05 2.76
CA ILE A 114 8.78 -8.35 1.85
C ILE A 114 9.61 -7.09 1.65
N ILE A 115 10.89 -7.15 2.02
CA ILE A 115 11.83 -6.03 2.00
C ILE A 115 12.78 -6.07 0.81
N GLY A 116 13.13 -4.89 0.32
CA GLY A 116 14.12 -4.70 -0.75
C GLY A 116 13.80 -3.47 -1.59
N GLU A 117 14.81 -2.88 -2.21
CA GLU A 117 14.65 -1.61 -2.95
C GLU A 117 13.67 -1.71 -4.13
N ASN A 118 13.52 -2.90 -4.70
CA ASN A 118 12.62 -3.16 -5.83
C ASN A 118 11.18 -3.45 -5.41
N TYR A 119 10.92 -3.63 -4.11
CA TYR A 119 9.60 -3.99 -3.61
C TYR A 119 8.92 -2.78 -2.99
N ASN A 120 7.65 -2.63 -3.34
CA ASN A 120 6.77 -1.74 -2.62
C ASN A 120 6.58 -2.26 -1.19
N PHE A 121 6.44 -1.38 -0.19
CA PHE A 121 6.26 -1.80 1.20
C PHE A 121 4.95 -2.55 1.48
N PHE A 122 3.98 -2.53 0.54
CA PHE A 122 2.81 -3.40 0.58
C PHE A 122 3.08 -4.83 0.09
N SER A 123 4.27 -5.13 -0.43
CA SER A 123 4.64 -6.50 -0.80
C SER A 123 4.76 -7.36 0.45
N ASN A 124 4.15 -8.54 0.45
CA ASN A 124 4.05 -9.39 1.64
C ASN A 124 3.71 -10.85 1.32
N ILE A 125 3.85 -11.70 2.32
CA ILE A 125 3.23 -13.01 2.41
C ILE A 125 2.26 -13.01 3.59
N THR A 126 1.01 -13.41 3.36
CA THR A 126 0.01 -13.61 4.42
C THR A 126 -0.40 -15.07 4.47
N VAL A 127 -0.26 -15.70 5.63
CA VAL A 127 -0.69 -17.07 5.90
C VAL A 127 -1.94 -17.05 6.76
N VAL A 128 -2.94 -17.86 6.41
CA VAL A 128 -4.19 -17.99 7.15
C VAL A 128 -4.18 -19.31 7.90
N TYR A 129 -4.41 -19.24 9.20
CA TYR A 129 -4.55 -20.38 10.08
C TYR A 129 -6.01 -20.55 10.52
N ASP A 130 -6.47 -21.80 10.57
CA ASP A 130 -7.75 -22.18 11.17
C ASP A 130 -7.70 -22.08 12.70
N SER A 131 -8.83 -22.41 13.36
CA SER A 131 -8.92 -22.44 14.83
C SER A 131 -8.04 -23.51 15.50
N ASN A 132 -7.52 -24.47 14.73
CA ASN A 132 -6.65 -25.55 15.19
C ASN A 132 -5.17 -25.27 14.85
N ASN A 133 -4.84 -24.08 14.33
CA ASN A 133 -3.53 -23.67 13.86
C ASN A 133 -3.01 -24.47 12.64
N ASN A 134 -3.91 -25.06 11.85
CA ASN A 134 -3.56 -25.59 10.53
C ASN A 134 -3.55 -24.47 9.50
N ILE A 135 -2.64 -24.54 8.52
CA ILE A 135 -2.62 -23.63 7.40
C ILE A 135 -3.82 -23.95 6.49
N GLU A 136 -4.70 -22.97 6.29
CA GLU A 136 -5.80 -23.04 5.33
C GLU A 136 -5.33 -22.64 3.93
N ASN A 137 -4.52 -21.58 3.84
CA ASN A 137 -3.87 -21.11 2.62
C ASN A 137 -2.78 -20.06 2.95
N HIS A 138 -1.93 -19.75 1.97
CA HIS A 138 -1.10 -18.56 2.00
C HIS A 138 -1.13 -17.80 0.69
N GLN A 139 -0.96 -16.48 0.78
CA GLN A 139 -0.92 -15.60 -0.37
C GLN A 139 0.31 -14.70 -0.33
N GLU A 140 1.15 -14.81 -1.35
CA GLU A 140 2.25 -13.90 -1.61
C GLU A 140 1.79 -12.82 -2.59
N THR A 141 2.09 -11.56 -2.29
CA THR A 141 1.84 -10.43 -3.18
C THR A 141 3.13 -9.63 -3.33
N LEU A 142 3.62 -9.56 -4.56
CA LEU A 142 4.77 -8.76 -4.95
C LEU A 142 4.28 -7.56 -5.74
N ILE A 143 4.70 -6.37 -5.32
CA ILE A 143 4.39 -5.12 -6.00
C ILE A 143 5.73 -4.46 -6.34
N THR A 144 6.01 -4.32 -7.63
CA THR A 144 7.29 -3.81 -8.13
C THR A 144 7.06 -2.69 -9.15
N LYS A 145 8.17 -2.11 -9.62
CA LYS A 145 8.19 -1.16 -10.72
C LYS A 145 8.38 -1.89 -12.05
N SER A 146 7.48 -1.67 -12.99
CA SER A 146 7.57 -2.22 -14.34
C SER A 146 8.61 -1.49 -15.19
N VAL A 147 8.96 -2.09 -16.33
CA VAL A 147 9.81 -1.45 -17.37
C VAL A 147 9.20 -0.15 -17.93
N ASN A 148 7.89 0.02 -17.82
CA ASN A 148 7.15 1.20 -18.27
C ASN A 148 7.02 2.27 -17.17
N ASN A 149 7.75 2.12 -16.04
CA ASN A 149 7.62 2.97 -14.85
C ASN A 149 6.20 2.99 -14.25
N THR A 150 5.46 1.87 -14.35
CA THR A 150 4.15 1.68 -13.72
C THR A 150 4.21 0.63 -12.60
N PHE A 151 3.16 0.50 -11.79
CA PHE A 151 3.08 -0.62 -10.84
C PHE A 151 2.93 -1.96 -11.57
N GLU A 152 3.60 -2.97 -11.05
CA GLU A 152 3.49 -4.36 -11.50
C GLU A 152 3.15 -5.24 -10.30
N PHE A 153 2.12 -6.07 -10.45
CA PHE A 153 1.62 -6.97 -9.43
C PHE A 153 1.89 -8.40 -9.85
N THR A 154 2.47 -9.19 -8.95
CA THR A 154 2.51 -10.64 -9.08
C THR A 154 2.00 -11.25 -7.79
N SER A 155 1.02 -12.15 -7.90
CA SER A 155 0.46 -12.84 -6.73
C SER A 155 0.58 -14.35 -6.87
N TYR A 156 0.89 -15.00 -5.76
CA TYR A 156 0.93 -16.44 -5.63
C TYR A 156 -0.06 -16.88 -4.57
N ALA A 157 -0.84 -17.92 -4.84
CA ALA A 157 -1.65 -18.61 -3.85
C ALA A 157 -1.06 -20.00 -3.67
N ASP A 158 -0.76 -20.38 -2.44
CA ASP A 158 -0.17 -21.67 -2.09
C ASP A 158 1.09 -22.00 -2.91
N GLY A 159 1.89 -20.97 -3.22
CA GLY A 159 3.12 -21.07 -4.03
C GLY A 159 2.94 -21.02 -5.54
N GLU A 160 1.72 -21.16 -6.03
CA GLU A 160 1.44 -21.12 -7.46
C GLU A 160 1.10 -19.71 -7.91
N LYS A 161 1.68 -19.27 -9.04
CA LYS A 161 1.39 -17.95 -9.59
C LYS A 161 -0.05 -17.90 -10.08
N VAL A 162 -0.88 -17.11 -9.42
CA VAL A 162 -2.30 -16.93 -9.77
C VAL A 162 -2.58 -15.63 -10.51
N ARG A 163 -1.67 -14.66 -10.43
CA ARG A 163 -1.83 -13.38 -11.12
C ARG A 163 -0.50 -12.74 -11.47
N HIS A 164 -0.50 -12.10 -12.63
CA HIS A 164 0.52 -11.17 -13.06
C HIS A 164 -0.14 -10.03 -13.85
N GLU A 165 0.11 -8.79 -13.46
CA GLU A 165 -0.51 -7.61 -14.08
C GLU A 165 0.46 -6.43 -14.07
N VAL A 166 0.64 -5.80 -15.23
CA VAL A 166 1.31 -4.51 -15.35
C VAL A 166 0.23 -3.44 -15.46
N SER A 167 0.21 -2.54 -14.50
CA SER A 167 -0.77 -1.44 -14.46
C SER A 167 -0.48 -0.36 -15.49
N ASN A 168 -1.47 0.50 -15.70
CA ASN A 168 -1.34 1.80 -16.36
C ASN A 168 -1.10 2.95 -15.36
N VAL A 169 -0.88 2.65 -14.08
CA VAL A 169 -0.69 3.66 -13.01
C VAL A 169 0.79 3.88 -12.79
N GLU A 170 1.22 5.16 -12.85
CA GLU A 170 2.61 5.54 -12.64
C GLU A 170 3.12 5.06 -11.28
N TYR A 171 4.31 4.48 -11.28
CA TYR A 171 4.95 4.00 -10.07
C TYR A 171 5.41 5.17 -9.22
N VAL A 172 5.01 5.16 -7.94
CA VAL A 172 5.51 6.09 -6.92
C VAL A 172 6.36 5.35 -5.90
N SER A 173 7.36 6.03 -5.33
CA SER A 173 8.29 5.40 -4.38
C SER A 173 7.62 5.08 -3.04
N ASN A 174 8.26 4.20 -2.25
CA ASN A 174 7.79 3.86 -0.90
C ASN A 174 7.73 5.09 0.02
N GLU A 175 8.68 6.02 -0.13
CA GLU A 175 8.73 7.27 0.64
C GLU A 175 7.57 8.17 0.28
N GLN A 176 7.26 8.28 -1.02
CA GLN A 176 6.13 9.06 -1.49
C GLN A 176 4.81 8.46 -1.01
N LEU A 177 4.61 7.15 -1.16
CA LEU A 177 3.40 6.48 -0.68
C LEU A 177 3.22 6.62 0.83
N LYS A 178 4.28 6.45 1.63
CA LYS A 178 4.22 6.67 3.08
C LYS A 178 3.86 8.12 3.43
N LYS A 179 4.30 9.08 2.63
CA LYS A 179 3.92 10.48 2.79
C LYS A 179 2.44 10.69 2.44
N GLU A 180 1.97 10.17 1.31
CA GLU A 180 0.57 10.22 0.89
C GLU A 180 -0.34 9.61 1.97
N LEU A 181 0.02 8.46 2.53
CA LEU A 181 -0.70 7.82 3.63
C LEU A 181 -0.80 8.70 4.89
N LYS A 182 0.30 9.37 5.29
CA LYS A 182 0.30 10.30 6.42
C LYS A 182 -0.54 11.55 6.15
N ASP A 183 -0.49 12.08 4.93
CA ASP A 183 -1.28 13.24 4.54
C ASP A 183 -2.79 12.92 4.55
N LEU A 184 -3.18 11.68 4.20
CA LEU A 184 -4.55 11.18 4.29
C LEU A 184 -5.05 11.06 5.74
N GLU A 185 -4.21 10.59 6.67
CA GLU A 185 -4.56 10.56 8.10
C GLU A 185 -4.97 11.96 8.59
N ASN A 186 -4.16 12.98 8.27
CA ASN A 186 -4.39 14.37 8.67
C ASN A 186 -5.60 15.03 7.99
N THR A 187 -5.95 14.57 6.78
CA THR A 187 -7.07 15.15 6.00
C THR A 187 -8.40 14.50 6.37
N SER A 188 -8.40 13.23 6.82
CA SER A 188 -9.60 12.47 7.17
C SER A 188 -10.46 13.13 8.25
N ASP A 189 -9.87 13.89 9.17
CA ASP A 189 -10.58 14.60 10.24
C ASP A 189 -11.44 15.77 9.73
N ASN A 190 -11.15 16.31 8.54
CA ASN A 190 -11.85 17.45 7.94
C ASN A 190 -12.88 17.06 6.86
N LEU A 191 -12.92 15.79 6.41
CA LEU A 191 -13.77 15.33 5.30
C LEU A 191 -15.16 14.83 5.73
N ILE A 192 -15.46 14.85 7.04
CA ILE A 192 -16.72 14.35 7.64
C ILE A 192 -17.87 15.39 7.50
N GLN A 193 -18.16 15.89 6.31
CA GLN A 193 -19.37 16.67 6.04
C GLN A 193 -19.84 16.50 4.59
N ARG A 194 -20.75 15.54 4.33
CA ARG A 194 -21.81 15.58 3.28
C ARG A 194 -22.72 14.36 3.40
N GLY A 195 -23.93 14.36 2.84
CA GLY A 195 -25.00 13.38 3.12
C GLY A 195 -24.87 12.01 2.44
N THR A 196 -25.93 11.19 2.57
CA THR A 196 -26.12 9.82 2.07
C THR A 196 -25.41 9.58 0.73
N GLY A 197 -24.32 8.79 0.77
CA GLY A 197 -23.24 8.80 -0.25
C GLY A 197 -21.85 9.00 0.37
N LYS A 198 -21.79 9.25 1.68
CA LYS A 198 -20.58 9.52 2.47
C LYS A 198 -19.45 8.52 2.36
N ILE A 199 -19.73 7.22 2.35
CA ILE A 199 -18.67 6.20 2.32
C ILE A 199 -17.96 6.27 0.97
N VAL A 200 -18.72 6.17 -0.13
CA VAL A 200 -18.18 6.26 -1.50
C VAL A 200 -17.58 7.64 -1.77
N GLY A 201 -18.18 8.73 -1.26
CA GLY A 201 -17.65 10.08 -1.38
C GLY A 201 -16.37 10.30 -0.55
N CYS A 202 -16.27 9.70 0.63
CA CYS A 202 -15.07 9.75 1.47
C CYS A 202 -13.97 8.89 0.89
N LEU A 203 -14.28 7.68 0.42
CA LEU A 203 -13.36 6.84 -0.35
C LEU A 203 -12.94 7.58 -1.62
N ALA A 204 -13.85 8.20 -2.37
CA ALA A 204 -13.49 9.00 -3.54
C ALA A 204 -12.73 10.29 -3.19
N SER A 205 -12.86 10.84 -1.98
CA SER A 205 -12.11 12.03 -1.55
C SER A 205 -10.72 11.68 -1.05
N ILE A 206 -10.58 10.56 -0.33
CA ILE A 206 -9.31 9.98 0.11
C ILE A 206 -8.55 9.40 -1.08
N LEU A 207 -9.27 8.75 -2.00
CA LEU A 207 -8.65 8.01 -3.11
C LEU A 207 -8.59 8.81 -4.42
N GLY A 208 -9.48 9.79 -4.61
CA GLY A 208 -9.57 10.65 -5.81
C GLY A 208 -8.67 11.89 -5.77
N ILE A 209 -7.88 12.06 -4.72
CA ILE A 209 -6.75 12.99 -4.69
C ILE A 209 -5.47 12.15 -4.62
N GLY A 210 -5.22 11.39 -5.70
CA GLY A 210 -3.92 10.80 -5.99
C GLY A 210 -3.57 9.45 -5.38
N SER A 211 -4.47 8.66 -4.78
CA SER A 211 -3.99 7.52 -3.98
C SER A 211 -3.59 6.33 -4.86
N ALA A 212 -2.31 6.28 -5.24
CA ALA A 212 -1.67 5.05 -5.70
C ALA A 212 -1.98 3.89 -4.73
N VAL A 213 -2.13 4.17 -3.44
CA VAL A 213 -2.55 3.24 -2.37
C VAL A 213 -3.87 2.53 -2.68
N GLY A 214 -4.94 3.24 -3.04
CA GLY A 214 -6.24 2.62 -3.35
C GLY A 214 -6.12 1.66 -4.53
N TYR A 215 -5.36 2.08 -5.54
CA TYR A 215 -5.03 1.25 -6.68
C TYR A 215 -4.17 0.05 -6.29
N LEU A 216 -3.23 0.18 -5.35
CA LEU A 216 -2.44 -0.95 -4.87
C LEU A 216 -3.31 -1.98 -4.14
N ILE A 217 -4.24 -1.54 -3.30
CA ILE A 217 -5.16 -2.44 -2.57
C ILE A 217 -6.06 -3.19 -3.54
N VAL A 218 -6.74 -2.46 -4.44
CA VAL A 218 -7.59 -3.04 -5.46
C VAL A 218 -6.78 -3.94 -6.39
N GLY A 219 -5.67 -3.41 -6.89
CA GLY A 219 -4.72 -4.05 -7.77
C GLY A 219 -4.10 -5.30 -7.16
N ALA A 220 -4.04 -5.46 -5.84
CA ALA A 220 -3.61 -6.71 -5.23
C ALA A 220 -4.77 -7.66 -4.90
N CYS A 221 -5.88 -7.15 -4.37
CA CYS A 221 -6.96 -7.99 -3.84
C CYS A 221 -8.08 -8.33 -4.83
N MET A 222 -8.13 -7.70 -6.00
CA MET A 222 -9.13 -7.98 -7.03
C MET A 222 -9.10 -9.44 -7.50
N GLY A 223 -7.92 -10.07 -7.60
CA GLY A 223 -7.81 -11.49 -7.95
C GLY A 223 -8.18 -12.45 -6.80
N SER A 224 -8.01 -12.02 -5.56
CA SER A 224 -8.16 -12.84 -4.35
C SER A 224 -9.59 -12.90 -3.83
N CYS A 225 -10.29 -11.76 -3.90
CA CYS A 225 -11.60 -11.62 -3.28
C CYS A 225 -12.78 -12.32 -3.97
N PRO A 226 -12.70 -12.64 -5.28
CA PRO A 226 -13.64 -13.53 -5.94
C PRO A 226 -13.33 -15.03 -5.75
N ALA A 227 -12.08 -15.41 -5.42
CA ALA A 227 -11.64 -16.81 -5.44
C ALA A 227 -12.19 -17.64 -4.27
N ALA A 228 -11.73 -17.39 -3.04
CA ALA A 228 -12.20 -18.08 -1.84
C ALA A 228 -12.18 -17.16 -0.61
N PRO A 229 -13.04 -17.39 0.41
CA PRO A 229 -13.07 -16.54 1.60
C PRO A 229 -11.73 -16.43 2.35
N PRO A 230 -10.96 -17.51 2.56
CA PRO A 230 -9.63 -17.42 3.18
C PRO A 230 -8.63 -16.60 2.36
N ILE A 231 -8.65 -16.74 1.02
CA ILE A 231 -7.77 -16.01 0.09
C ILE A 231 -8.10 -14.50 0.10
N CYS A 232 -9.38 -14.14 0.08
CA CYS A 232 -9.79 -12.74 0.24
C CYS A 232 -9.36 -12.19 1.59
N ALA A 233 -9.60 -12.94 2.67
CA ALA A 233 -9.20 -12.54 4.02
C ALA A 233 -7.68 -12.37 4.12
N ALA A 234 -6.88 -13.24 3.50
CA ALA A 234 -5.43 -13.15 3.45
C ALA A 234 -4.98 -11.84 2.79
N CYS A 235 -5.47 -11.54 1.58
CA CYS A 235 -5.09 -10.32 0.88
C CYS A 235 -5.47 -9.08 1.68
N VAL A 236 -6.71 -9.01 2.14
CA VAL A 236 -7.20 -7.89 2.94
C VAL A 236 -6.39 -7.74 4.23
N ALA A 237 -6.15 -8.83 4.96
CA ALA A 237 -5.38 -8.80 6.19
C ALA A 237 -3.94 -8.37 5.94
N GLY A 238 -3.36 -8.73 4.79
CA GLY A 238 -2.06 -8.25 4.34
C GLY A 238 -2.01 -6.73 4.28
N PHE A 239 -2.96 -6.11 3.57
CA PHE A 239 -3.03 -4.64 3.48
C PHE A 239 -3.40 -3.97 4.80
N ALA A 240 -4.34 -4.54 5.57
CA ALA A 240 -4.72 -4.02 6.88
C ALA A 240 -3.52 -4.06 7.87
N SER A 241 -2.72 -5.13 7.81
CA SER A 241 -1.54 -5.29 8.66
C SER A 241 -0.43 -4.29 8.34
N LEU A 242 -0.23 -3.98 7.06
CA LEU A 242 0.87 -3.13 6.58
C LEU A 242 0.48 -1.65 6.50
N GLY A 243 -0.81 -1.36 6.41
CA GLY A 243 -1.35 -0.01 6.26
C GLY A 243 -1.33 0.84 7.53
N GLY A 244 -1.19 0.26 8.72
CA GLY A 244 -1.15 1.01 9.97
C GLY A 244 -2.33 2.00 10.14
N ALA A 245 -2.08 3.16 10.75
CA ALA A 245 -3.11 4.19 11.02
C ALA A 245 -3.74 4.81 9.74
N SER A 246 -3.14 4.62 8.57
CA SER A 246 -3.61 5.21 7.32
C SER A 246 -4.76 4.43 6.68
N MET A 247 -4.88 3.14 7.00
CA MET A 247 -6.09 2.39 6.74
C MET A 247 -7.20 2.76 7.73
N ALA A 248 -6.88 3.27 8.92
CA ALA A 248 -7.88 3.87 9.79
C ALA A 248 -8.55 5.10 9.16
N ALA A 249 -7.87 5.84 8.27
CA ALA A 249 -8.50 6.91 7.48
C ALA A 249 -9.50 6.35 6.46
N VAL A 250 -9.19 5.21 5.84
CA VAL A 250 -10.12 4.46 4.98
C VAL A 250 -11.30 3.92 5.81
N VAL A 251 -11.06 3.32 6.98
CA VAL A 251 -12.10 2.83 7.91
C VAL A 251 -12.96 3.96 8.48
N LYS A 252 -12.41 5.15 8.71
CA LYS A 252 -13.18 6.34 9.08
C LYS A 252 -14.24 6.66 8.03
N CYS A 253 -13.97 6.45 6.74
CA CYS A 253 -14.99 6.59 5.69
C CYS A 253 -16.19 5.67 5.88
N PHE A 254 -16.00 4.48 6.47
CA PHE A 254 -17.06 3.50 6.72
C PHE A 254 -17.81 3.72 8.03
N SER A 255 -17.39 4.70 8.84
CA SER A 255 -18.06 5.10 10.08
C SER A 255 -18.97 6.32 9.89
N LEU A 256 -19.22 6.72 8.64
CA LEU A 256 -19.92 7.94 8.22
C LEU A 256 -21.42 7.79 7.95
#